data_AF-A0A7X5TPA4-F1
#
_entry.id   AF-A0A7X5TPA4-F1
#
_cell.length_a   1.000
_cell.length_b   1.000
_cell.length_c   1.000
_cell.angle_alpha   90.00
_cell.angle_beta   90.00
_cell.angle_gamma   90.00
#
_symmetry.space_group_name_H-M   'P 1'
#
loop_
_entity.id
_entity.type
_entity.pdbx_description
1 polymer ?
#
loop_
_entity_poly.entity_id
_entity_poly.type
_entity_poly.pdbx_seq_one_letter_code
_entity_poly.pdbx_strand_id
1 'polypeptide(L)' 'MAHAGGGCSTACRRPGFAKLFLLTTTATDYFVERGYRRVDREEVPADIRSTRQFAGLCPASALVMVKELEV' A
#
# COMPACT_ATOMS: atom_id res chain seq x y z
N MET A 1 26.97 11.00 38.77
CA MET A 1 27.28 10.91 37.33
C MET A 1 27.15 9.43 36.96
N ALA A 2 25.95 9.01 36.52
CA ALA A 2 25.64 7.61 36.27
C ALA A 2 25.43 7.37 34.77
N HIS A 3 26.13 6.37 34.25
CA HIS A 3 26.04 5.81 32.91
C HIS A 3 24.64 5.26 32.63
N ALA A 4 24.18 5.35 31.36
CA ALA A 4 23.57 4.27 30.57
C ALA A 4 22.70 4.84 29.42
N GLY A 5 23.32 5.15 28.28
CA GLY A 5 22.60 5.37 27.03
C GLY A 5 22.27 4.02 26.40
N GLY A 6 21.13 3.43 26.78
CA GLY A 6 20.62 2.18 26.22
C GLY A 6 20.25 2.35 24.75
N GLY A 7 21.00 1.69 23.86
CA GLY A 7 20.62 1.45 22.47
C GLY A 7 19.48 0.45 22.39
N CYS A 8 18.25 0.94 22.49
CA CYS A 8 17.04 0.15 22.38
C CYS A 8 16.72 -0.07 20.88
N SER A 9 17.37 -1.05 20.23
CA SER A 9 16.97 -1.58 18.92
C SER A 9 15.74 -2.47 19.08
N THR A 10 14.66 -1.92 19.60
CA THR A 10 13.48 -2.68 19.97
C THR A 10 12.39 -2.35 18.97
N ALA A 11 12.17 -3.32 18.08
CA ALA A 11 11.00 -3.54 17.26
C ALA A 11 10.06 -2.34 17.20
N CYS A 12 10.16 -1.58 16.10
CA CYS A 12 9.11 -0.67 15.68
C CYS A 12 7.87 -1.52 15.40
N ARG A 13 7.11 -1.81 16.46
CA ARG A 13 5.80 -2.46 16.39
C ARG A 13 4.90 -1.42 15.77
N ARG A 14 4.91 -1.31 14.45
CA ARG A 14 3.91 -0.57 13.69
C ARG A 14 2.59 -1.29 13.93
N PRO A 15 1.64 -0.74 14.70
CA PRO A 15 0.26 -1.20 14.62
C PRO A 15 -0.26 -0.63 13.30
N GLY A 16 0.07 -1.31 12.21
CA GLY A 16 -0.05 -0.73 10.90
C GLY A 16 -0.91 -1.63 10.05
N PHE A 17 -2.22 -1.41 10.08
CA PHE A 17 -3.09 -1.84 8.99
C PHE A 17 -2.37 -1.56 7.67
N ALA A 18 -1.97 -2.63 6.99
CA ALA A 18 -1.19 -2.50 5.77
C ALA A 18 -2.19 -2.37 4.62
N LYS A 19 -2.16 -1.25 3.90
CA LYS A 19 -3.00 -1.08 2.72
C LYS A 19 -2.27 -1.67 1.52
N LEU A 20 -2.85 -2.70 0.91
CA LEU A 20 -2.37 -3.24 -0.35
C LEU A 20 -3.02 -2.49 -1.50
N PHE A 21 -2.20 -1.90 -2.36
CA PHE A 21 -2.65 -1.28 -3.61
C PHE A 21 -2.28 -2.19 -4.78
N LEU A 22 -3.22 -2.36 -5.71
CA LEU A 22 -3.09 -3.19 -6.90
C LEU A 22 -3.59 -2.40 -8.11
N LEU A 23 -2.96 -2.63 -9.26
CA LEU A 23 -3.45 -2.17 -10.55
C LEU A 23 -4.08 -3.32 -11.31
N THR A 24 -5.29 -3.13 -11.83
CA THR A 24 -5.96 -4.12 -12.69
C THR A 24 -6.70 -3.42 -13.83
N THR A 25 -6.70 -4.03 -15.01
CA THR A 25 -7.43 -3.50 -16.19
C THR A 25 -8.71 -4.28 -16.46
N THR A 26 -8.72 -5.60 -16.24
CA THR A 26 -9.82 -6.49 -16.63
C THR A 26 -10.34 -7.40 -15.52
N ALA A 27 -9.61 -7.57 -14.41
CA ALA A 27 -9.96 -8.52 -13.35
C ALA A 27 -10.62 -7.83 -12.13
N THR A 28 -11.20 -6.66 -12.33
CA THR A 28 -11.75 -5.84 -11.23
C THR A 28 -12.78 -6.57 -10.39
N ASP A 29 -13.71 -7.29 -11.01
CA ASP A 29 -14.77 -8.03 -10.31
C ASP A 29 -14.20 -9.10 -9.37
N TYR A 30 -13.22 -9.87 -9.87
CA TYR A 30 -12.50 -10.88 -9.10
C TYR A 30 -11.86 -10.33 -7.82
N PHE A 31 -11.36 -9.09 -7.86
CA PHE A 31 -10.76 -8.44 -6.69
C PHE A 31 -11.82 -7.80 -5.80
N VAL A 32 -12.91 -7.25 -6.35
CA VAL A 32 -14.02 -6.72 -5.55
C VAL A 32 -14.58 -7.81 -4.63
N GLU A 33 -14.79 -9.02 -5.15
CA GLU A 33 -15.23 -10.18 -4.35
C GLU A 33 -14.25 -10.57 -3.23
N ARG A 34 -12.96 -10.20 -3.36
CA ARG A 34 -11.90 -10.47 -2.36
C ARG A 34 -11.75 -9.37 -1.32
N GLY A 35 -12.64 -8.38 -1.33
CA GLY A 35 -12.62 -7.23 -0.43
C GLY A 35 -11.73 -6.09 -0.90
N TYR A 36 -11.38 -6.04 -2.19
CA TYR A 36 -10.73 -4.85 -2.75
C TYR A 36 -11.79 -3.83 -3.15
N ARG A 37 -11.49 -2.54 -2.95
CA ARG A 37 -12.31 -1.44 -3.44
C ARG A 37 -11.59 -0.65 -4.52
N ARG A 38 -12.34 -0.18 -5.51
CA ARG A 38 -11.83 0.76 -6.51
C ARG A 38 -11.53 2.08 -5.80
N VAL A 39 -10.38 2.65 -6.09
CA VAL A 39 -9.98 3.99 -5.62
C VAL A 39 -9.43 4.79 -6.76
N ASP A 40 -9.51 6.11 -6.61
CA ASP A 40 -8.85 6.96 -7.58
C ASP A 40 -7.32 6.85 -7.43
N ARG A 41 -6.60 7.06 -8.54
CA ARG A 41 -5.14 7.17 -8.50
C ARG A 41 -4.68 8.31 -7.60
N GLU A 42 -5.51 9.33 -7.41
CA GLU A 42 -5.23 10.46 -6.53
C GLU A 42 -5.27 10.08 -5.03
N GLU A 43 -6.09 9.09 -4.66
CA GLU A 43 -6.14 8.53 -3.30
C GLU A 43 -4.93 7.67 -2.96
N VAL A 44 -4.17 7.24 -3.97
CA VAL A 44 -2.97 6.45 -3.78
C VAL A 44 -1.89 7.31 -3.14
N PRO A 45 -1.19 6.83 -2.09
CA PRO A 45 -0.08 7.55 -1.48
C PRO A 45 0.97 7.94 -2.52
N ALA A 46 1.55 9.13 -2.36
CA ALA A 46 2.60 9.62 -3.26
C ALA A 46 3.80 8.66 -3.32
N ASP A 47 4.13 8.00 -2.20
CA ASP A 47 5.17 6.97 -2.13
C ASP A 47 4.93 5.81 -3.11
N ILE A 48 3.67 5.37 -3.25
CA ILE A 48 3.30 4.31 -4.20
C ILE A 48 3.21 4.86 -5.62
N ARG A 49 2.62 6.06 -5.82
CA ARG A 49 2.52 6.71 -7.14
C ARG A 49 3.88 7.00 -7.78
N SER A 50 4.88 7.32 -6.96
CA SER A 50 6.23 7.61 -7.43
C SER A 50 7.03 6.36 -7.78
N THR A 51 6.50 5.15 -7.53
CA THR A 51 7.16 3.91 -7.94
C THR A 51 7.08 3.69 -9.45
N ARG A 52 8.15 3.16 -10.04
CA ARG A 52 8.19 2.78 -11.46
C ARG A 52 7.13 1.77 -11.85
N GLN A 53 6.67 0.94 -10.91
CA GLN A 53 5.61 -0.04 -11.14
C GLN A 53 4.27 0.68 -11.40
N PHE A 54 4.01 1.77 -10.68
CA PHE A 54 2.80 2.56 -10.87
C PHE A 54 2.88 3.46 -12.11
N ALA A 55 4.05 4.04 -12.39
CA ALA A 55 4.25 4.94 -13.53
C ALA A 55 4.48 4.23 -14.88
N GLY A 56 5.01 3.00 -14.87
CA GLY A 56 5.53 2.34 -16.08
C GLY A 56 4.77 1.10 -16.56
N LEU A 57 4.09 0.36 -15.67
CA LEU A 57 3.42 -0.90 -16.04
C LEU A 57 1.96 -0.72 -16.47
N CYS A 58 1.34 0.42 -16.17
CA CYS A 58 -0.05 0.63 -16.52
C CYS A 58 -0.23 1.99 -17.21
N PRO A 59 -0.69 2.01 -18.47
CA PRO A 59 -1.21 3.23 -19.06
C PRO A 59 -2.39 3.74 -18.21
N ALA A 60 -2.78 5.00 -18.41
CA ALA A 60 -3.87 5.67 -17.69
C ALA A 60 -5.24 4.92 -17.68
N SER A 61 -5.36 3.80 -18.39
CA SER A 61 -6.51 2.91 -18.44
C SER A 61 -6.58 1.85 -17.33
N ALA A 62 -5.55 1.68 -16.49
CA ALA A 62 -5.64 0.74 -15.38
C ALA A 62 -6.41 1.31 -14.19
N LEU A 63 -7.29 0.48 -13.62
CA LEU A 63 -8.01 0.80 -12.40
C LEU A 63 -7.14 0.48 -11.20
N VAL A 64 -7.16 1.39 -10.23
CA VAL A 64 -6.49 1.17 -8.94
C VAL A 64 -7.47 0.55 -7.97
N MET A 65 -7.01 -0.47 -7.26
CA MET A 65 -7.75 -1.12 -6.20
C MET A 65 -6.96 -1.11 -4.91
N VAL A 66 -7.63 -0.90 -3.78
CA VAL A 66 -7.03 -0.98 -2.45
C VAL A 66 -7.73 -2.03 -1.60
N LYS A 67 -6.97 -2.73 -0.79
CA LYS A 67 -7.46 -3.62 0.26
C LYS A 67 -6.74 -3.34 1.56
N GLU A 68 -7.49 -3.34 2.65
CA GLU A 68 -6.92 -3.25 3.99
C GLU A 68 -6.51 -4.66 4.42
N LEU A 69 -5.21 -4.85 4.69
CA LEU A 69 -4.65 -6.06 5.24
C LEU A 69 -4.54 -5.89 6.75
N GLU A 70 -5.19 -6.79 7.45
CA GLU A 70 -4.95 -7.07 8.85
C GLU A 70 -3.67 -7.92 8.90
N VAL A 71 -2.61 -7.37 9.48
CA VAL A 71 -1.29 -8.01 9.64
C VAL A 71 -1.01 -8.33 11.09
#